data_AF-A0A016T1T9-F1
#
_entry.id   AF-A0A016T1T9-F1
#
_cell.length_a   1.000
_cell.length_b   1.000
_cell.length_c   1.000
_cell.angle_alpha   90.00
_cell.angle_beta   90.00
_cell.angle_gamma   90.00
#
_symmetry.space_group_name_H-M   'P 1'
#
loop_
_entity.id
_entity.type
_entity.pdbx_description
1 polymer ?
#
loop_
_entity_poly.entity_id
_entity_poly.type
_entity_poly.pdbx_seq_one_letter_code
_entity_poly.pdbx_strand_id
1 'polypeptide(L)'
;MWILLLLLPTHVIGKVKCHSCLSHCSTVQGTKVDPIACDCISKPEDMCTGDACFAKVEIFSEEKTAIMQKGCMTDIPGGQKGCQYASNYETLHCFCDENECNTRHKMNNYMTNRLPTVECCACSERQGERCPSDNCLRKCRGNYCVVDFDGVEQGCGLGFPRLQSFLRMGSYLDYQGSLICARYEATTATVMNGCTCTQPSGSCNELNKTRNFQVKKVIDRRQDEQNYCYSLSHKSSKPFGQEVFKKSTTCEGQFCFISLTTSEIVLESVDFKHDYSEHDEFVGTTRPRYELLAGCLKVDDDNKVTLGCTTEYLKNASDPLSKHCICDSHLCNFHHLVSGVEDSRPRATKKQQEEGERSQNSVPRTMSHPTAAKLADGKALLVSFISLLLMLA
;
A
#
# COMPACT_ATOMS: atom_id res chain seq x y z
N MET A 1 37.10 -8.07 41.61
CA MET A 1 35.85 -7.34 41.27
C MET A 1 36.22 -6.26 40.28
N TRP A 2 36.23 -6.58 38.98
CA TRP A 2 36.52 -5.65 37.88
C TRP A 2 35.27 -5.57 37.03
N ILE A 3 34.62 -4.40 37.03
CA ILE A 3 33.42 -4.11 36.23
C ILE A 3 33.91 -3.75 34.83
N LEU A 4 33.70 -4.65 33.88
CA LEU A 4 33.89 -4.39 32.46
C LEU A 4 32.66 -3.60 31.98
N LEU A 5 32.77 -2.27 31.92
CA LEU A 5 31.77 -1.42 31.25
C LEU A 5 31.84 -1.71 29.74
N LEU A 6 30.86 -2.46 29.25
CA LEU A 6 30.55 -2.57 27.82
C LEU A 6 30.07 -1.21 27.31
N LEU A 7 31.01 -0.43 26.76
CA LEU A 7 30.70 0.68 25.87
C LEU A 7 30.12 0.09 24.57
N LEU A 8 28.80 -0.14 24.57
CA LEU A 8 28.08 -0.34 23.32
C LEU A 8 28.24 0.94 22.48
N PRO A 9 28.61 0.84 21.20
CA PRO A 9 28.65 2.00 20.32
C PRO A 9 27.22 2.52 20.20
N THR A 10 26.91 3.62 20.87
CA THR A 10 25.76 4.44 20.51
C THR A 10 26.02 4.91 19.09
N HIS A 11 25.48 4.21 18.10
CA HIS A 11 25.33 4.75 16.76
C HIS A 11 24.40 5.95 16.91
N VAL A 12 25.00 7.12 17.10
CA VAL A 12 24.33 8.37 16.81
C VAL A 12 24.09 8.31 15.31
N ILE A 13 22.89 7.84 14.93
CA ILE A 13 22.41 7.88 13.56
C ILE A 13 22.31 9.37 13.22
N GLY A 14 23.41 9.90 12.69
CA GLY A 14 23.47 11.28 12.25
C GLY A 14 22.58 11.43 11.04
N LYS A 15 21.84 12.54 10.97
CA LYS A 15 21.08 12.86 9.77
C LYS A 15 22.01 12.97 8.56
N VAL A 16 21.61 12.40 7.43
CA VAL A 16 22.32 12.44 6.16
C VAL A 16 21.82 13.58 5.28
N LYS A 17 22.71 14.13 4.47
CA LYS A 17 22.38 15.08 3.40
C LYS A 17 22.12 14.35 2.09
N CYS A 18 21.06 14.72 1.39
CA CYS A 18 20.68 14.09 0.13
C CYS A 18 20.48 15.11 -0.98
N HIS A 19 20.73 14.70 -2.23
CA HIS A 19 20.26 15.49 -3.36
C HIS A 19 18.73 15.50 -3.37
N SER A 20 18.18 16.66 -3.69
CA SER A 20 16.76 16.91 -3.85
C SER A 20 16.49 17.68 -5.13
N CYS A 21 15.88 17.00 -6.10
CA CYS A 21 15.67 17.54 -7.43
C CYS A 21 14.61 16.72 -8.18
N LEU A 22 14.06 17.34 -9.21
CA LEU A 22 13.21 16.70 -10.20
C LEU A 22 13.88 16.90 -11.57
N SER A 23 13.98 15.84 -12.35
CA SER A 23 14.50 15.88 -13.72
C SER A 23 13.75 14.90 -14.60
N HIS A 24 13.89 15.03 -15.90
CA HIS A 24 13.37 14.10 -16.88
C HIS A 24 14.41 13.82 -17.95
N CYS A 25 14.33 12.66 -18.59
CA CYS A 25 15.16 12.31 -19.74
C CYS A 25 14.43 11.36 -20.68
N SER A 26 14.92 11.25 -21.92
CA SER A 26 14.45 10.22 -22.84
C SER A 26 14.91 8.84 -22.41
N THR A 27 14.06 7.85 -22.60
CA THR A 27 14.37 6.43 -22.37
C THR A 27 15.16 5.85 -23.53
N VAL A 28 16.08 4.94 -23.22
CA VAL A 28 16.78 4.10 -24.20
C VAL A 28 15.88 2.91 -24.54
N GLN A 29 15.57 2.72 -25.82
CA GLN A 29 14.71 1.62 -26.30
C GLN A 29 13.31 1.58 -25.64
N GLY A 30 12.78 2.73 -25.24
CA GLY A 30 11.41 2.88 -24.71
C GLY A 30 11.16 2.35 -23.30
N THR A 31 12.13 1.69 -22.66
CA THR A 31 11.91 1.00 -21.37
C THR A 31 13.08 1.12 -20.40
N LYS A 32 14.26 1.56 -20.86
CA LYS A 32 15.45 1.67 -20.01
C LYS A 32 15.78 3.14 -19.75
N VAL A 33 16.02 3.48 -18.49
CA VAL A 33 16.45 4.82 -18.09
C VAL A 33 17.87 5.09 -18.60
N ASP A 34 18.12 6.27 -19.15
CA ASP A 34 19.49 6.78 -19.33
C ASP A 34 19.97 7.36 -17.99
N PRO A 35 20.84 6.67 -17.25
CA PRO A 35 21.24 7.08 -15.92
C PRO A 35 22.16 8.30 -15.95
N ILE A 36 22.70 8.71 -17.10
CA ILE A 36 23.53 9.91 -17.22
C ILE A 36 22.63 11.11 -17.49
N ALA A 37 21.71 11.00 -18.45
CA ALA A 37 20.82 12.09 -18.82
C ALA A 37 19.76 12.38 -17.75
N CYS A 38 19.25 11.36 -17.07
CA CYS A 38 18.25 11.56 -16.02
C CYS A 38 18.86 12.09 -14.70
N ASP A 39 20.15 11.87 -14.44
CA ASP A 39 20.76 12.16 -13.14
C ASP A 39 20.78 13.66 -12.80
N CYS A 40 20.03 14.03 -11.77
CA CYS A 40 20.05 15.39 -11.24
C CYS A 40 20.89 15.47 -9.95
N ILE A 41 21.69 16.53 -9.85
CA ILE A 41 22.56 16.82 -8.71
C ILE A 41 22.18 18.22 -8.20
N SER A 42 21.68 18.27 -6.97
CA SER A 42 21.31 19.52 -6.31
C SER A 42 22.54 20.29 -5.85
N LYS A 43 22.46 21.62 -5.86
CA LYS A 43 23.42 22.47 -5.16
C LYS A 43 23.29 22.29 -3.65
N PRO A 44 24.34 22.58 -2.86
CA PRO A 44 24.32 22.40 -1.40
C PRO A 44 23.13 23.07 -0.69
N GLU A 45 22.69 24.23 -1.18
CA GLU A 45 21.53 24.98 -0.66
C GLU A 45 20.17 24.34 -0.96
N ASP A 46 20.09 23.50 -2.00
CA ASP A 46 18.86 22.80 -2.42
C ASP A 46 18.79 21.37 -1.86
N MET A 47 19.84 20.90 -1.19
CA MET A 47 19.86 19.59 -0.56
C MET A 47 18.96 19.54 0.67
N CYS A 48 18.38 18.37 0.93
CA CYS A 48 17.61 18.11 2.13
C CYS A 48 18.44 17.33 3.15
N THR A 49 17.96 17.26 4.40
CA THR A 49 18.58 16.48 5.47
C THR A 49 17.56 15.55 6.10
N GLY A 50 17.88 14.25 6.17
CA GLY A 50 16.98 13.20 6.68
C GLY A 50 17.71 12.02 7.29
N ASP A 51 17.00 10.93 7.57
CA ASP A 51 17.60 9.71 8.09
C ASP A 51 18.09 8.80 6.95
N ALA A 52 17.49 8.94 5.76
CA ALA A 52 17.89 8.29 4.53
C ALA A 52 17.58 9.18 3.30
N CYS A 53 18.14 8.80 2.15
CA CYS A 53 17.91 9.41 0.85
C CYS A 53 17.11 8.47 -0.06
N PHE A 54 16.30 9.04 -0.94
CA PHE A 54 15.63 8.29 -2.00
C PHE A 54 15.95 8.83 -3.39
N ALA A 55 15.82 7.97 -4.39
CA ALA A 55 15.65 8.33 -5.79
C ALA A 55 14.52 7.47 -6.39
N LYS A 56 13.49 8.12 -6.92
CA LYS A 56 12.37 7.48 -7.61
C LYS A 56 12.46 7.78 -9.09
N VAL A 57 12.21 6.77 -9.91
CA VAL A 57 12.15 6.91 -11.36
C VAL A 57 10.82 6.36 -11.85
N GLU A 58 10.05 7.19 -12.53
CA GLU A 58 8.81 6.81 -13.22
C GLU A 58 9.10 6.81 -14.73
N ILE A 59 8.78 5.71 -15.40
CA ILE A 59 9.05 5.47 -16.81
C ILE A 59 7.72 5.44 -17.56
N PHE A 60 7.60 6.31 -18.54
CA PHE A 60 6.45 6.44 -19.42
C PHE A 60 6.84 5.85 -20.77
N SER A 61 6.52 4.58 -20.95
CA SER A 61 7.01 3.76 -22.06
C SER A 61 6.50 4.26 -23.42
N GLU A 62 5.25 4.72 -23.47
CA GLU A 62 4.60 5.22 -24.68
C GLU A 62 5.23 6.55 -25.13
N GLU A 63 5.42 7.48 -24.19
CA GLU A 63 6.05 8.78 -24.39
C GLU A 63 7.59 8.72 -24.41
N LYS A 64 8.16 7.52 -24.26
CA LYS A 64 9.61 7.26 -24.20
C LYS A 64 10.34 8.19 -23.24
N THR A 65 9.71 8.56 -22.14
CA THR A 65 10.23 9.55 -21.18
C THR A 65 10.35 8.93 -19.80
N ALA A 66 11.39 9.30 -19.05
CA ALA A 66 11.55 8.93 -17.65
C ALA A 66 11.67 10.19 -16.80
N ILE A 67 11.07 10.17 -15.63
CA ILE A 67 11.10 11.26 -14.65
C ILE A 67 11.80 10.75 -13.40
N MET A 68 12.84 11.46 -12.95
CA MET A 68 13.51 11.17 -11.70
C MET A 68 13.22 12.22 -10.63
N GLN A 69 12.81 11.75 -9.46
CA GLN A 69 12.62 12.54 -8.26
C GLN A 69 13.55 12.06 -7.14
N LYS A 70 14.33 12.97 -6.57
CA LYS A 70 15.23 12.69 -5.45
C LYS A 70 14.85 13.49 -4.23
N GLY A 71 15.13 12.96 -3.05
CA GLY A 71 14.92 13.68 -1.81
C GLY A 71 15.35 12.88 -0.60
N CYS A 72 14.78 13.23 0.54
CA CYS A 72 15.09 12.65 1.84
C CYS A 72 13.88 11.92 2.41
N MET A 73 14.15 11.01 3.34
CA MET A 73 13.12 10.30 4.06
C MET A 73 13.50 10.03 5.51
N THR A 74 12.51 9.72 6.34
CA THR A 74 12.70 9.39 7.77
C THR A 74 13.02 7.93 8.02
N ASP A 75 12.79 7.05 7.04
CA ASP A 75 12.95 5.61 7.22
C ASP A 75 13.03 4.94 5.85
N ILE A 76 13.81 3.85 5.72
CA ILE A 76 13.90 3.07 4.47
C ILE A 76 12.80 2.01 4.48
N PRO A 77 11.82 2.07 3.56
CA PRO A 77 10.75 1.07 3.50
C PRO A 77 11.31 -0.33 3.29
N GLY A 78 10.92 -1.27 4.16
CA GLY A 78 11.40 -2.65 4.07
C GLY A 78 12.89 -2.81 4.40
N GLY A 79 13.58 -1.77 4.90
CA GLY A 79 14.98 -1.83 5.31
C GLY A 79 15.96 -2.15 4.18
N GLN A 80 15.51 -2.08 2.92
CA GLN A 80 16.29 -2.48 1.76
C GLN A 80 16.95 -1.29 1.09
N LYS A 81 18.29 -1.29 1.06
CA LYS A 81 19.09 -0.34 0.30
C LYS A 81 19.23 -0.75 -1.17
N GLY A 82 19.57 0.20 -2.02
CA GLY A 82 19.69 0.01 -3.46
C GLY A 82 18.34 0.16 -4.17
N CYS A 83 18.30 -0.23 -5.44
CA CYS A 83 17.16 0.02 -6.32
C CYS A 83 16.31 -1.23 -6.54
N GLN A 84 14.99 -1.04 -6.61
CA GLN A 84 14.01 -2.08 -6.89
C GLN A 84 12.84 -1.54 -7.69
N TYR A 85 12.21 -2.42 -8.45
CA TYR A 85 10.91 -2.15 -9.05
C TYR A 85 9.82 -2.03 -7.96
N ALA A 86 8.82 -1.18 -8.22
CA ALA A 86 7.68 -0.98 -7.33
C ALA A 86 6.39 -1.51 -7.97
N SER A 87 6.24 -2.83 -7.93
CA SER A 87 5.18 -3.65 -8.55
C SER A 87 5.29 -3.88 -10.05
N ASN A 88 5.82 -2.95 -10.84
CA ASN A 88 5.93 -3.07 -12.30
C ASN A 88 7.30 -2.56 -12.80
N TYR A 89 7.56 -2.67 -14.11
CA TYR A 89 8.82 -2.23 -14.71
C TYR A 89 8.90 -0.70 -14.92
N GLU A 90 7.80 0.01 -14.69
CA GLU A 90 7.68 1.45 -14.97
C GLU A 90 8.07 2.31 -13.77
N THR A 91 7.93 1.79 -12.55
CA THR A 91 8.30 2.51 -11.33
C THR A 91 9.49 1.84 -10.66
N LEU A 92 10.53 2.63 -10.37
CA LEU A 92 11.74 2.20 -9.68
C LEU A 92 12.00 3.08 -8.46
N HIS A 93 12.24 2.44 -7.31
CA HIS A 93 12.56 3.10 -6.05
C HIS A 93 13.97 2.69 -5.59
N CYS A 94 14.80 3.66 -5.26
CA CYS A 94 16.13 3.47 -4.70
C CYS A 94 16.26 4.15 -3.34
N PHE A 95 16.91 3.47 -2.39
CA PHE A 95 17.13 3.98 -1.04
C PHE A 95 18.58 3.79 -0.58
N CYS A 96 19.08 4.73 0.22
CA CYS A 96 20.41 4.67 0.83
C CYS A 96 20.47 5.59 2.07
N ASP A 97 21.47 5.42 2.93
CA ASP A 97 21.58 6.08 4.24
C ASP A 97 22.98 6.66 4.49
N GLU A 98 23.67 7.06 3.41
CA GLU A 98 24.95 7.77 3.48
C GLU A 98 24.81 9.20 2.94
N ASN A 99 25.75 10.09 3.26
CA ASN A 99 25.75 11.43 2.69
C ASN A 99 25.86 11.38 1.15
N GLU A 100 24.99 12.13 0.49
CA GLU A 100 24.97 12.34 -0.96
C GLU A 100 24.91 11.01 -1.73
N CYS A 101 24.18 10.04 -1.17
CA CYS A 101 24.19 8.66 -1.66
C CYS A 101 23.25 8.40 -2.83
N ASN A 102 22.27 9.27 -3.05
CA ASN A 102 21.29 9.15 -4.12
C ASN A 102 21.80 9.70 -5.48
N THR A 103 23.06 9.41 -5.82
CA THR A 103 23.65 9.69 -7.14
C THR A 103 23.70 8.42 -7.98
N ARG A 104 23.78 8.56 -9.32
CA ARG A 104 23.86 7.37 -10.19
C ARG A 104 25.04 6.47 -9.83
N HIS A 105 26.19 7.03 -9.44
CA HIS A 105 27.40 6.24 -9.15
C HIS A 105 27.24 5.36 -7.90
N LYS A 106 26.66 5.92 -6.83
CA LYS A 106 26.43 5.20 -5.58
C LYS A 106 25.22 4.25 -5.66
N MET A 107 24.26 4.56 -6.54
CA MET A 107 23.08 3.72 -6.81
C MET A 107 23.26 2.75 -7.98
N ASN A 108 24.50 2.42 -8.37
CA ASN A 108 24.79 1.48 -9.45
C ASN A 108 24.01 1.76 -10.75
N ASN A 109 24.01 3.01 -11.19
CA ASN A 109 23.27 3.53 -12.35
C ASN A 109 21.78 3.17 -12.33
N TYR A 110 21.17 3.17 -11.14
CA TYR A 110 19.75 2.84 -10.94
C TYR A 110 19.38 1.42 -11.35
N MET A 111 20.36 0.51 -11.42
CA MET A 111 20.09 -0.90 -11.71
C MET A 111 19.45 -1.57 -10.51
N THR A 112 18.37 -2.32 -10.76
CA THR A 112 17.68 -3.06 -9.71
C THR A 112 18.51 -4.23 -9.20
N ASN A 113 18.43 -4.53 -7.89
CA ASN A 113 19.01 -5.76 -7.38
C ASN A 113 18.21 -6.95 -7.91
N ARG A 114 18.90 -8.05 -8.19
CA ARG A 114 18.26 -9.28 -8.66
C ARG A 114 17.50 -9.93 -7.51
N LEU A 115 16.18 -10.07 -7.67
CA LEU A 115 15.33 -10.84 -6.78
C LEU A 115 15.00 -12.20 -7.40
N PRO A 116 14.74 -13.23 -6.58
CA PRO A 116 14.25 -14.52 -7.06
C PRO A 116 13.00 -14.37 -7.92
N THR A 117 12.91 -15.18 -8.96
CA THR A 117 11.73 -15.25 -9.82
C THR A 117 10.80 -16.35 -9.31
N VAL A 118 9.52 -16.03 -9.22
CA VAL A 118 8.43 -16.95 -8.91
C VAL A 118 7.49 -17.03 -10.11
N GLU A 119 6.86 -18.19 -10.28
CA GLU A 119 5.82 -18.41 -11.28
C GLU A 119 4.47 -18.44 -10.56
N CYS A 120 3.50 -17.63 -10.99
CA CYS A 120 2.24 -17.39 -10.28
C CYS A 120 1.04 -17.71 -11.18
N CYS A 121 -0.12 -18.03 -10.59
CA CYS A 121 -1.37 -17.96 -11.34
C CYS A 121 -1.63 -16.51 -11.78
N ALA A 122 -2.18 -16.35 -12.99
CA ALA A 122 -2.60 -15.05 -13.52
C ALA A 122 -4.01 -15.15 -14.10
N CYS A 123 -4.90 -14.27 -13.64
CA CYS A 123 -6.27 -14.14 -14.16
C CYS A 123 -6.85 -12.80 -13.72
N SER A 124 -7.78 -12.26 -14.50
CA SER A 124 -8.42 -10.98 -14.20
C SER A 124 -9.81 -10.92 -14.81
N GLU A 125 -10.85 -10.75 -13.99
CA GLU A 125 -12.23 -10.61 -14.49
C GLU A 125 -12.40 -9.38 -15.39
N ARG A 126 -11.60 -8.32 -15.20
CA ARG A 126 -11.57 -7.16 -16.10
C ARG A 126 -11.17 -7.50 -17.53
N GLN A 127 -10.46 -8.61 -17.71
CA GLN A 127 -10.04 -9.14 -19.02
C GLN A 127 -11.03 -10.20 -19.53
N GLY A 128 -12.18 -10.36 -18.88
CA GLY A 128 -13.20 -11.37 -19.18
C GLY A 128 -12.85 -12.78 -18.67
N GLU A 129 -11.77 -12.92 -17.89
CA GLU A 129 -11.34 -14.21 -17.35
C GLU A 129 -11.90 -14.42 -15.94
N ARG A 130 -12.67 -15.49 -15.72
CA ARG A 130 -13.02 -15.88 -14.35
C ARG A 130 -11.85 -16.66 -13.74
N CYS A 131 -11.31 -16.16 -12.65
CA CYS A 131 -10.24 -16.83 -11.93
C CYS A 131 -10.72 -18.21 -11.42
N PRO A 132 -10.13 -19.31 -11.89
CA PRO A 132 -10.53 -20.64 -11.46
C PRO A 132 -10.16 -20.83 -9.98
N SER A 133 -11.02 -21.54 -9.26
CA SER A 133 -10.79 -21.83 -7.84
C SER A 133 -9.65 -22.83 -7.63
N ASP A 134 -9.44 -23.72 -8.62
CA ASP A 134 -8.39 -24.73 -8.65
C ASP A 134 -7.69 -24.72 -10.03
N ASN A 135 -6.37 -24.94 -10.04
CA ASN A 135 -5.48 -24.95 -11.20
C ASN A 135 -5.30 -23.59 -11.93
N CYS A 136 -4.06 -23.14 -12.11
CA CYS A 136 -3.76 -21.94 -12.89
C CYS A 136 -4.01 -22.17 -14.39
N LEU A 137 -4.97 -21.47 -14.99
CA LEU A 137 -5.17 -21.49 -16.46
C LEU A 137 -4.04 -20.76 -17.20
N ARG A 138 -3.65 -19.60 -16.66
CA ARG A 138 -2.53 -18.80 -17.15
C ARG A 138 -1.53 -18.58 -16.03
N LYS A 139 -0.27 -18.49 -16.42
CA LYS A 139 0.86 -18.25 -15.51
C LYS A 139 1.57 -16.97 -15.89
N CYS A 140 2.14 -16.31 -14.90
CA CYS A 140 3.05 -15.18 -15.10
C CYS A 140 4.29 -15.35 -14.23
N ARG A 141 5.35 -14.61 -14.56
CA ARG A 141 6.62 -14.64 -13.83
C ARG A 141 6.93 -13.26 -13.26
N GLY A 142 7.26 -13.22 -11.98
CA GLY A 142 7.61 -12.00 -11.27
C GLY A 142 8.47 -12.30 -10.06
N ASN A 143 8.57 -11.37 -9.12
CA ASN A 143 9.31 -11.55 -7.87
C ASN A 143 8.42 -11.95 -6.69
N TYR A 144 7.10 -11.77 -6.83
CA TYR A 144 6.09 -12.21 -5.88
C TYR A 144 4.76 -12.45 -6.60
N CYS A 145 3.91 -13.30 -6.02
CA CYS A 145 2.54 -13.50 -6.47
C CYS A 145 1.58 -12.61 -5.69
N VAL A 146 0.48 -12.21 -6.34
CA VAL A 146 -0.62 -11.46 -5.73
C VAL A 146 -1.94 -12.18 -5.94
N VAL A 147 -2.83 -12.02 -4.97
CA VAL A 147 -4.23 -12.43 -5.08
C VAL A 147 -5.09 -11.49 -4.24
N ASP A 148 -6.16 -10.99 -4.85
CA ASP A 148 -7.23 -10.28 -4.16
C ASP A 148 -8.10 -11.27 -3.36
N PHE A 149 -8.71 -10.79 -2.27
CA PHE A 149 -9.62 -11.55 -1.42
C PHE A 149 -10.86 -12.08 -2.15
N ASP A 150 -11.45 -11.28 -3.04
CA ASP A 150 -12.60 -11.74 -3.82
C ASP A 150 -12.18 -12.75 -4.90
N GLY A 151 -10.87 -12.86 -5.13
CA GLY A 151 -10.29 -13.76 -6.11
C GLY A 151 -10.54 -13.33 -7.53
N VAL A 152 -10.90 -12.06 -7.73
CA VAL A 152 -11.21 -11.46 -9.03
C VAL A 152 -9.93 -11.23 -9.82
N GLU A 153 -8.82 -10.99 -9.12
CA GLU A 153 -7.51 -10.73 -9.70
C GLU A 153 -6.42 -11.59 -9.04
N GLN A 154 -5.68 -12.33 -9.86
CA GLN A 154 -4.45 -13.02 -9.50
C GLN A 154 -3.35 -12.59 -10.47
N GLY A 155 -2.12 -12.48 -9.98
CA GLY A 155 -1.00 -12.17 -10.85
C GLY A 155 0.34 -12.23 -10.14
N CYS A 156 1.30 -11.53 -10.71
CA CYS A 156 2.65 -11.39 -10.19
C CYS A 156 3.11 -9.94 -10.36
N GLY A 157 3.99 -9.49 -9.47
CA GLY A 157 4.62 -8.18 -9.55
C GLY A 157 6.14 -8.27 -9.64
N LEU A 158 6.76 -7.16 -10.04
CA LEU A 158 8.21 -7.01 -10.11
C LEU A 158 8.73 -6.21 -8.91
N GLY A 159 9.94 -6.56 -8.45
CA GLY A 159 10.57 -5.95 -7.29
C GLY A 159 9.87 -6.32 -5.99
N PHE A 160 9.67 -5.33 -5.11
CA PHE A 160 9.02 -5.53 -3.83
C PHE A 160 7.53 -5.14 -3.89
N PRO A 161 6.62 -5.93 -3.30
CA PRO A 161 5.22 -5.53 -3.20
C PRO A 161 5.06 -4.21 -2.45
N ARG A 162 4.28 -3.30 -3.04
CA ARG A 162 3.84 -2.05 -2.38
C ARG A 162 3.26 -2.27 -0.98
N LEU A 163 2.64 -3.43 -0.75
CA LEU A 163 2.10 -3.82 0.56
C LEU A 163 3.14 -3.67 1.68
N GLN A 164 4.41 -3.97 1.45
CA GLN A 164 5.46 -3.84 2.48
C GLN A 164 5.64 -2.41 2.97
N SER A 165 5.65 -1.45 2.02
CA SER A 165 5.76 -0.03 2.34
C SER A 165 4.55 0.43 3.12
N PHE A 166 3.36 -0.06 2.77
CA PHE A 166 2.12 0.22 3.50
C PHE A 166 2.08 -0.38 4.90
N LEU A 167 2.68 -1.55 5.10
CA LEU A 167 2.75 -2.19 6.42
C LEU A 167 3.92 -1.67 7.26
N ARG A 168 4.80 -0.83 6.68
CA ARG A 168 6.07 -0.42 7.29
C ARG A 168 6.84 -1.62 7.81
N MET A 169 6.91 -2.68 6.99
CA MET A 169 7.64 -3.89 7.32
C MET A 169 9.12 -3.57 7.53
N GLY A 170 9.74 -4.20 8.54
CA GLY A 170 11.16 -4.03 8.85
C GLY A 170 12.07 -4.49 7.71
N SER A 171 12.18 -5.80 7.48
CA SER A 171 12.86 -6.38 6.31
C SER A 171 11.94 -7.37 5.63
N TYR A 172 11.66 -7.14 4.34
CA TYR A 172 10.81 -8.09 3.59
C TYR A 172 11.49 -9.42 3.32
N LEU A 173 12.81 -9.41 3.16
CA LEU A 173 13.57 -10.63 2.90
C LEU A 173 13.43 -11.64 4.05
N ASP A 174 13.18 -11.15 5.28
CA ASP A 174 12.94 -11.98 6.46
C ASP A 174 11.66 -12.81 6.33
N TYR A 175 10.73 -12.38 5.47
CA TYR A 175 9.45 -13.03 5.21
C TYR A 175 9.43 -13.78 3.87
N GLN A 176 10.60 -14.01 3.25
CA GLN A 176 10.67 -14.77 2.02
C GLN A 176 10.12 -16.20 2.21
N GLY A 177 9.34 -16.66 1.24
CA GLY A 177 8.60 -17.93 1.29
C GLY A 177 7.32 -17.89 2.12
N SER A 178 7.06 -16.81 2.86
CA SER A 178 5.84 -16.65 3.64
C SER A 178 4.71 -16.03 2.83
N LEU A 179 3.48 -16.27 3.28
CA LEU A 179 2.30 -15.52 2.87
C LEU A 179 2.19 -14.28 3.76
N ILE A 180 1.94 -13.12 3.17
CA ILE A 180 1.71 -11.85 3.86
C ILE A 180 0.37 -11.34 3.38
N CYS A 181 -0.60 -11.23 4.28
CA CYS A 181 -1.96 -10.83 3.94
C CYS A 181 -2.38 -9.63 4.78
N ALA A 182 -3.00 -8.66 4.12
CA ALA A 182 -3.61 -7.54 4.81
C ALA A 182 -4.94 -7.16 4.17
N ARG A 183 -5.81 -6.58 5.01
CA ARG A 183 -6.99 -5.84 4.60
C ARG A 183 -6.83 -4.40 5.01
N TYR A 184 -6.88 -3.55 4.02
CA TYR A 184 -6.84 -2.10 4.11
C TYR A 184 -8.24 -1.57 3.81
N GLU A 185 -8.76 -0.68 4.65
CA GLU A 185 -10.06 -0.06 4.44
C GLU A 185 -10.00 1.42 4.80
N ALA A 186 -9.92 2.29 3.78
CA ALA A 186 -10.06 3.74 3.95
C ALA A 186 -11.53 4.17 3.87
N THR A 187 -12.29 3.56 2.95
CA THR A 187 -13.74 3.73 2.81
C THR A 187 -14.32 2.40 2.32
N THR A 188 -15.65 2.26 2.32
CA THR A 188 -16.32 1.09 1.72
C THR A 188 -16.03 0.92 0.22
N ALA A 189 -15.68 2.01 -0.48
CA ALA A 189 -15.27 1.99 -1.88
C ALA A 189 -13.74 1.89 -2.06
N THR A 190 -12.97 1.96 -0.98
CA THR A 190 -11.51 1.92 -0.97
C THR A 190 -11.05 0.82 -0.01
N VAL A 191 -11.58 -0.38 -0.26
CA VAL A 191 -11.13 -1.60 0.38
C VAL A 191 -10.10 -2.24 -0.54
N MET A 192 -8.90 -2.44 -0.02
CA MET A 192 -7.87 -3.23 -0.70
C MET A 192 -7.58 -4.43 0.18
N ASN A 193 -7.90 -5.61 -0.34
CA ASN A 193 -7.51 -6.85 0.28
C ASN A 193 -6.48 -7.51 -0.62
N GLY A 194 -5.38 -7.97 -0.05
CA GLY A 194 -4.37 -8.61 -0.86
C GLY A 194 -3.47 -9.49 -0.02
N CYS A 195 -3.14 -10.64 -0.58
CA CYS A 195 -2.00 -11.41 -0.13
C CYS A 195 -0.88 -11.33 -1.13
N THR A 196 0.33 -11.30 -0.60
CA THR A 196 1.57 -11.42 -1.35
C THR A 196 2.34 -12.62 -0.83
N CYS A 197 3.01 -13.32 -1.74
CA CYS A 197 3.86 -14.44 -1.37
C CYS A 197 5.01 -14.62 -2.35
N THR A 198 6.08 -15.22 -1.86
CA THR A 198 7.30 -15.49 -2.62
C THR A 198 7.65 -16.98 -2.64
N GLN A 199 6.66 -17.84 -2.37
CA GLN A 199 6.85 -19.28 -2.41
C GLN A 199 7.17 -19.70 -3.86
N PRO A 200 8.32 -20.37 -4.13
CA PRO A 200 8.73 -20.69 -5.50
C PRO A 200 7.74 -21.57 -6.27
N SER A 201 6.93 -22.37 -5.57
CA SER A 201 5.92 -23.24 -6.18
C SER A 201 4.77 -22.48 -6.83
N GLY A 202 4.58 -21.18 -6.54
CA GLY A 202 3.47 -20.39 -7.08
C GLY A 202 2.10 -20.69 -6.49
N SER A 203 1.95 -21.85 -5.85
CA SER A 203 0.70 -22.35 -5.26
C SER A 203 0.11 -21.47 -4.16
N CYS A 204 0.85 -20.46 -3.72
CA CYS A 204 0.47 -19.55 -2.64
C CYS A 204 -0.52 -18.47 -3.07
N ASN A 205 -0.78 -18.29 -4.38
CA ASN A 205 -1.84 -17.40 -4.88
C ASN A 205 -3.07 -18.16 -5.43
N GLU A 206 -3.20 -19.45 -5.13
CA GLU A 206 -4.44 -20.20 -5.36
C GLU A 206 -5.57 -19.67 -4.45
N LEU A 207 -6.71 -19.33 -5.05
CA LEU A 207 -7.80 -18.65 -4.36
C LEU A 207 -8.32 -19.43 -3.14
N ASN A 208 -8.60 -20.72 -3.30
CA ASN A 208 -9.17 -21.54 -2.23
C ASN A 208 -8.27 -21.64 -1.00
N LYS A 209 -6.95 -21.77 -1.21
CA LYS A 209 -5.95 -21.83 -0.14
C LYS A 209 -5.85 -20.48 0.57
N THR A 210 -5.82 -19.41 -0.20
CA THR A 210 -5.57 -18.06 0.33
C THR A 210 -6.82 -17.48 1.00
N ARG A 211 -8.02 -17.71 0.48
CA ARG A 211 -9.27 -17.14 1.03
C ARG A 211 -9.55 -17.63 2.45
N ASN A 212 -9.44 -18.94 2.67
CA ASN A 212 -9.63 -19.52 4.00
C ASN A 212 -8.62 -18.97 5.01
N PHE A 213 -7.37 -18.78 4.57
CA PHE A 213 -6.34 -18.15 5.39
C PHE A 213 -6.70 -16.70 5.70
N GLN A 214 -7.06 -15.89 4.68
CA GLN A 214 -7.42 -14.49 4.85
C GLN A 214 -8.59 -14.30 5.82
N VAL A 215 -9.67 -15.06 5.67
CA VAL A 215 -10.82 -15.00 6.58
C VAL A 215 -10.38 -15.28 8.02
N LYS A 216 -9.71 -16.42 8.25
CA LYS A 216 -9.36 -16.86 9.61
C LYS A 216 -8.23 -16.07 10.26
N LYS A 217 -7.24 -15.64 9.48
CA LYS A 217 -5.99 -15.05 9.98
C LYS A 217 -5.93 -13.54 9.83
N VAL A 218 -6.76 -12.94 8.98
CA VAL A 218 -6.79 -11.47 8.79
C VAL A 218 -8.12 -10.90 9.28
N ILE A 219 -9.25 -11.38 8.77
CA ILE A 219 -10.57 -10.77 9.02
C ILE A 219 -11.09 -11.07 10.42
N ASP A 220 -11.09 -12.36 10.79
CA ASP A 220 -11.64 -12.87 12.05
C ASP A 220 -10.61 -12.88 13.18
N ARG A 221 -9.37 -12.51 12.88
CA ARG A 221 -8.29 -12.48 13.86
C ARG A 221 -8.50 -11.32 14.82
N ARG A 222 -8.54 -11.63 16.12
CA ARG A 222 -8.61 -10.66 17.23
C ARG A 222 -9.81 -9.71 17.09
N GLN A 223 -11.01 -10.25 16.85
CA GLN A 223 -12.24 -9.44 16.75
C GLN A 223 -12.52 -8.64 18.03
N ASP A 224 -12.15 -9.18 19.19
CA ASP A 224 -12.34 -8.52 20.49
C ASP A 224 -11.26 -7.46 20.80
N GLU A 225 -10.21 -7.34 19.97
CA GLU A 225 -9.08 -6.43 20.16
C GLU A 225 -8.88 -5.56 18.90
N GLN A 226 -9.92 -4.79 18.54
CA GLN A 226 -9.89 -3.88 17.39
C GLN A 226 -9.95 -2.41 17.80
N ASN A 227 -9.23 -1.60 17.06
CA ASN A 227 -9.24 -0.15 17.14
C ASN A 227 -10.30 0.45 16.21
N TYR A 228 -11.11 1.37 16.76
CA TYR A 228 -11.90 2.31 15.97
C TYR A 228 -10.99 3.35 15.31
N CYS A 229 -11.01 3.42 13.99
CA CYS A 229 -10.18 4.33 13.20
C CYS A 229 -11.05 5.31 12.43
N TYR A 230 -10.54 6.51 12.14
CA TYR A 230 -11.16 7.37 11.14
C TYR A 230 -11.09 6.70 9.76
N SER A 231 -12.17 6.78 9.01
CA SER A 231 -12.31 6.21 7.68
C SER A 231 -12.70 7.32 6.70
N LEU A 232 -11.78 7.71 5.81
CA LEU A 232 -12.05 8.65 4.74
C LEU A 232 -11.07 8.50 3.56
N SER A 233 -11.53 8.93 2.40
CA SER A 233 -10.70 9.26 1.24
C SER A 233 -11.01 10.68 0.81
N HIS A 234 -9.99 11.52 0.70
CA HIS A 234 -10.13 12.92 0.31
C HIS A 234 -9.08 13.29 -0.74
N LYS A 235 -9.51 13.98 -1.79
CA LYS A 235 -8.64 14.49 -2.85
C LYS A 235 -8.91 15.98 -3.03
N SER A 236 -7.85 16.77 -3.17
CA SER A 236 -7.91 18.23 -3.32
C SER A 236 -6.73 18.74 -4.13
N SER A 237 -6.93 19.83 -4.88
CA SER A 237 -5.84 20.59 -5.52
C SER A 237 -5.23 21.64 -4.59
N LYS A 238 -5.80 21.84 -3.40
CA LYS A 238 -5.36 22.80 -2.38
C LYS A 238 -5.05 22.11 -1.05
N PRO A 239 -4.14 22.66 -0.23
CA PRO A 239 -3.96 22.21 1.14
C PRO A 239 -5.29 22.23 1.91
N PHE A 240 -5.43 21.31 2.86
CA PHE A 240 -6.58 21.19 3.74
C PHE A 240 -6.12 21.07 5.19
N GLY A 241 -7.02 21.37 6.13
CA GLY A 241 -6.79 21.20 7.55
C GLY A 241 -7.61 20.04 8.14
N GLN A 242 -7.73 20.05 9.46
CA GLN A 242 -8.44 19.00 10.21
C GLN A 242 -9.95 18.90 9.89
N GLU A 243 -10.53 19.90 9.23
CA GLU A 243 -11.95 19.92 8.85
C GLU A 243 -12.37 18.77 7.93
N VAL A 244 -11.43 18.18 7.18
CA VAL A 244 -11.69 17.02 6.32
C VAL A 244 -12.19 15.81 7.12
N PHE A 245 -11.75 15.68 8.37
CA PHE A 245 -12.17 14.60 9.27
C PHE A 245 -13.59 14.78 9.80
N LYS A 246 -14.24 15.93 9.62
CA LYS A 246 -15.65 16.10 10.03
C LYS A 246 -16.60 15.22 9.22
N LYS A 247 -16.18 14.79 8.02
CA LYS A 247 -16.95 13.93 7.12
C LYS A 247 -16.52 12.46 7.17
N SER A 248 -15.58 12.11 8.04
CA SER A 248 -15.09 10.74 8.14
C SER A 248 -16.15 9.84 8.76
N THR A 249 -16.24 8.62 8.23
CA THR A 249 -16.87 7.51 8.93
C THR A 249 -15.86 6.87 9.89
N THR A 250 -16.22 5.73 10.46
CA THR A 250 -15.29 4.90 11.24
C THR A 250 -15.20 3.51 10.64
N CYS A 251 -14.10 2.82 10.90
CA CYS A 251 -13.95 1.40 10.62
C CYS A 251 -13.10 0.74 11.72
N GLU A 252 -13.10 -0.59 11.76
CA GLU A 252 -12.46 -1.38 12.82
C GLU A 252 -11.31 -2.21 12.27
N GLY A 253 -10.16 -2.17 12.93
CA GLY A 253 -8.99 -2.99 12.59
C GLY A 253 -7.99 -3.08 13.73
N GLN A 254 -6.99 -3.94 13.61
CA GLN A 254 -5.96 -4.08 14.63
C GLN A 254 -5.11 -2.80 14.74
N PHE A 255 -4.90 -2.12 13.61
CA PHE A 255 -4.17 -0.87 13.52
C PHE A 255 -5.00 0.18 12.77
N CYS A 256 -4.69 1.45 13.00
CA CYS A 256 -5.16 2.54 12.15
C CYS A 256 -4.00 3.04 11.28
N PHE A 257 -4.32 3.48 10.07
CA PHE A 257 -3.34 4.11 9.19
C PHE A 257 -3.83 5.48 8.70
N ILE A 258 -2.87 6.30 8.29
CA ILE A 258 -3.09 7.54 7.57
C ILE A 258 -1.99 7.72 6.52
N SER A 259 -2.39 8.00 5.28
CA SER A 259 -1.51 8.24 4.14
C SER A 259 -1.84 9.59 3.53
N LEU A 260 -0.82 10.43 3.38
CA LEU A 260 -0.88 11.72 2.71
C LEU A 260 0.08 11.69 1.52
N THR A 261 -0.39 12.17 0.37
CA THR A 261 0.45 12.55 -0.78
C THR A 261 0.11 14.00 -1.13
N THR A 262 1.10 14.84 -1.43
CA THR A 262 0.90 16.29 -1.71
C THR A 262 1.24 16.69 -3.14
N SER A 263 1.87 15.80 -3.90
CA SER A 263 2.28 16.03 -5.28
C SER A 263 2.04 14.80 -6.14
N GLU A 264 1.68 15.04 -7.40
CA GLU A 264 1.63 14.02 -8.44
C GLU A 264 2.66 14.36 -9.52
N ILE A 265 3.36 13.34 -10.01
CA ILE A 265 4.23 13.45 -11.18
C ILE A 265 3.33 13.36 -12.43
N VAL A 266 3.47 14.33 -13.34
CA VAL A 266 2.71 14.37 -14.58
C VAL A 266 3.64 14.62 -15.76
N LEU A 267 3.27 14.07 -16.92
CA LEU A 267 3.87 14.45 -18.20
C LEU A 267 3.05 15.58 -18.83
N GLU A 268 3.77 16.53 -19.41
CA GLU A 268 3.22 17.61 -20.21
C GLU A 268 3.90 17.61 -21.58
N SER A 269 3.13 17.72 -22.66
CA SER A 269 3.70 17.94 -23.99
C SER A 269 4.33 19.34 -24.05
N VAL A 270 5.50 19.43 -24.68
CA VAL A 270 6.18 20.71 -24.93
C VAL A 270 5.40 21.57 -25.93
N ASP A 271 4.79 20.94 -26.94
CA ASP A 271 4.04 21.61 -28.00
C ASP A 271 2.55 21.27 -27.94
N PHE A 272 1.68 22.27 -28.02
CA PHE A 272 0.23 22.06 -28.13
C PHE A 272 -0.17 21.80 -29.58
N LYS A 273 -0.01 20.56 -30.04
CA LYS A 273 -0.55 20.07 -31.31
C LYS A 273 -2.00 19.59 -31.14
N HIS A 274 -2.78 19.62 -32.22
CA HIS A 274 -4.22 19.32 -32.18
C HIS A 274 -4.52 17.82 -32.00
N ASP A 275 -3.54 16.95 -32.29
CA ASP A 275 -3.64 15.50 -32.10
C ASP A 275 -2.50 15.00 -31.20
N TYR A 276 -2.84 14.12 -30.25
CA TYR A 276 -1.88 13.55 -29.29
C TYR A 276 -0.82 12.70 -30.00
N SER A 277 -1.17 12.14 -31.15
CA SER A 277 -0.28 11.35 -32.02
C SER A 277 0.88 12.15 -32.62
N GLU A 278 0.79 13.49 -32.59
CA GLU A 278 1.79 14.39 -33.18
C GLU A 278 2.80 14.91 -32.15
N HIS A 279 2.63 14.62 -30.85
CA HIS A 279 3.57 15.10 -29.83
C HIS A 279 4.85 14.26 -29.82
N ASP A 280 5.98 14.91 -30.10
CA ASP A 280 7.30 14.26 -30.18
C ASP A 280 8.13 14.43 -28.90
N GLU A 281 7.80 15.42 -28.05
CA GLU A 281 8.56 15.78 -26.86
C GLU A 281 7.66 15.98 -25.64
N PHE A 282 8.02 15.33 -24.53
CA PHE A 282 7.31 15.40 -23.25
C PHE A 282 8.27 15.81 -22.13
N VAL A 283 7.76 16.63 -21.23
CA VAL A 283 8.46 17.13 -20.05
C VAL A 283 7.77 16.60 -18.80
N GLY A 284 8.58 16.08 -17.88
CA GLY A 284 8.11 15.70 -16.56
C GLY A 284 8.03 16.89 -15.62
N THR A 285 6.89 17.07 -14.98
CA THR A 285 6.69 18.08 -13.93
C THR A 285 5.92 17.50 -12.74
N THR A 286 5.85 18.24 -11.65
CA THR A 286 5.04 17.90 -10.48
C THR A 286 3.93 18.91 -10.29
N ARG A 287 2.70 18.43 -10.10
CA ARG A 287 1.55 19.28 -9.77
C ARG A 287 1.12 19.05 -8.32
N PRO A 288 0.75 20.12 -7.58
CA PRO A 288 0.15 19.96 -6.26
C PRO A 288 -1.15 19.15 -6.37
N ARG A 289 -1.17 18.00 -5.71
CA ARG A 289 -2.34 17.14 -5.61
C ARG A 289 -2.33 16.48 -4.25
N TYR A 290 -3.24 16.92 -3.40
CA TYR A 290 -3.35 16.46 -2.04
C TYR A 290 -4.33 15.29 -1.99
N GLU A 291 -3.82 14.12 -1.63
CA GLU A 291 -4.62 12.92 -1.40
C GLU A 291 -4.40 12.44 0.03
N LEU A 292 -5.51 12.32 0.78
CA LEU A 292 -5.55 11.81 2.14
C LEU A 292 -6.37 10.54 2.16
N LEU A 293 -5.78 9.47 2.69
CA LEU A 293 -6.46 8.24 3.03
C LEU A 293 -6.27 7.99 4.52
N ALA A 294 -7.36 7.79 5.25
CA ALA A 294 -7.30 7.34 6.64
C ALA A 294 -8.24 6.16 6.79
N GLY A 295 -7.81 5.16 7.54
CA GLY A 295 -8.58 3.94 7.69
C GLY A 295 -8.04 2.98 8.72
N CYS A 296 -8.53 1.76 8.65
CA CYS A 296 -8.17 0.64 9.50
C CYS A 296 -7.40 -0.42 8.69
N LEU A 297 -6.54 -1.13 9.41
CA LEU A 297 -5.67 -2.16 8.88
C LEU A 297 -5.86 -3.44 9.70
N LYS A 298 -6.10 -4.54 9.00
CA LYS A 298 -6.05 -5.90 9.56
C LYS A 298 -4.92 -6.66 8.87
N VAL A 299 -4.13 -7.38 9.64
CA VAL A 299 -2.98 -8.15 9.17
C VAL A 299 -3.00 -9.57 9.70
N ASP A 300 -2.29 -10.46 9.00
CA ASP A 300 -2.18 -11.86 9.40
C ASP A 300 -1.24 -12.08 10.60
N ASP A 301 -0.26 -11.19 10.80
CA ASP A 301 0.71 -11.22 11.89
C ASP A 301 1.14 -9.78 12.26
N ASP A 302 1.14 -9.46 13.56
CA ASP A 302 1.50 -8.12 14.05
C ASP A 302 2.99 -7.84 13.90
N ASN A 303 3.84 -8.87 13.86
CA ASN A 303 5.28 -8.71 13.66
C ASN A 303 5.63 -8.16 12.26
N LYS A 304 4.67 -8.24 11.32
CA LYS A 304 4.79 -7.69 9.96
C LYS A 304 4.43 -6.21 9.89
N VAL A 305 4.13 -5.56 11.02
CA VAL A 305 3.72 -4.16 11.07
C VAL A 305 4.62 -3.37 12.00
N THR A 306 5.05 -2.19 11.57
CA THR A 306 5.81 -1.25 12.42
C THR A 306 5.06 0.06 12.62
N LEU A 307 4.88 0.45 13.89
CA LEU A 307 4.22 1.71 14.27
C LEU A 307 5.10 2.94 14.02
N GLY A 308 4.47 4.09 13.82
CA GLY A 308 5.13 5.38 13.49
C GLY A 308 4.87 5.83 12.04
N CYS A 309 5.74 6.69 11.50
CA CYS A 309 5.58 7.27 10.17
C CYS A 309 6.83 7.13 9.30
N THR A 310 6.61 6.88 8.00
CA THR A 310 7.60 7.08 6.94
C THR A 310 7.21 8.32 6.17
N THR A 311 8.10 9.30 6.10
CA THR A 311 7.86 10.58 5.43
C THR A 311 8.92 10.80 4.36
N GLU A 312 8.51 11.22 3.17
CA GLU A 312 9.38 11.66 2.09
C GLU A 312 9.24 13.16 1.88
N TYR A 313 10.34 13.85 1.60
CA TYR A 313 10.35 15.29 1.39
C TYR A 313 11.38 15.69 0.34
N LEU A 314 11.01 16.66 -0.52
CA LEU A 314 11.95 17.28 -1.46
C LEU A 314 12.83 18.24 -0.68
N LYS A 315 12.27 19.28 -0.08
CA LYS A 315 13.02 20.26 0.71
C LYS A 315 12.95 19.90 2.19
N ASN A 316 13.54 20.70 3.08
CA ASN A 316 13.54 20.44 4.53
C ASN A 316 12.18 19.96 5.07
N ALA A 317 12.18 19.30 6.22
CA ALA A 317 11.07 18.51 6.79
C ALA A 317 9.71 19.21 7.00
N SER A 318 9.52 20.48 6.60
CA SER A 318 8.26 21.21 6.73
C SER A 318 7.17 20.71 5.78
N ASP A 319 7.52 20.30 4.57
CA ASP A 319 6.56 20.00 3.51
C ASP A 319 6.75 18.57 2.95
N PRO A 320 5.99 17.58 3.45
CA PRO A 320 6.11 16.20 3.00
C PRO A 320 5.54 16.04 1.59
N LEU A 321 6.26 15.32 0.73
CA LEU A 321 5.74 14.81 -0.53
C LEU A 321 4.75 13.69 -0.30
N SER A 322 5.14 12.79 0.61
CA SER A 322 4.33 11.68 1.05
C SER A 322 4.58 11.43 2.53
N LYS A 323 3.55 10.97 3.23
CA LYS A 323 3.64 10.57 4.62
C LYS A 323 2.69 9.43 4.88
N HIS A 324 3.22 8.31 5.35
CA HIS A 324 2.44 7.13 5.68
C HIS A 324 2.69 6.72 7.13
N CYS A 325 1.64 6.68 7.93
CA CYS A 325 1.73 6.37 9.35
C CYS A 325 0.83 5.19 9.74
N ILE A 326 1.28 4.43 10.73
CA ILE A 326 0.52 3.36 11.39
C ILE A 326 0.56 3.59 12.90
N CYS A 327 -0.58 3.42 13.55
CA CYS A 327 -0.74 3.55 15.00
C CYS A 327 -1.74 2.50 15.52
N ASP A 328 -1.69 2.21 16.82
CA ASP A 328 -2.34 1.05 17.45
C ASP A 328 -3.34 1.43 18.55
N SER A 329 -3.85 2.66 18.54
CA SER A 329 -4.86 3.11 19.50
C SER A 329 -6.10 3.70 18.82
N HIS A 330 -7.22 3.75 19.53
CA HIS A 330 -8.46 4.33 19.02
C HIS A 330 -8.27 5.76 18.48
N LEU A 331 -8.75 5.99 17.25
CA LEU A 331 -8.82 7.28 16.56
C LEU A 331 -7.47 8.01 16.50
N CYS A 332 -6.37 7.26 16.49
CA CYS A 332 -5.02 7.80 16.42
C CYS A 332 -4.67 8.34 15.04
N ASN A 333 -5.31 7.86 13.98
CA ASN A 333 -5.08 8.25 12.59
C ASN A 333 -5.72 9.59 12.22
N PHE A 334 -5.37 10.63 12.97
CA PHE A 334 -5.95 11.97 12.86
C PHE A 334 -4.97 12.97 12.23
N HIS A 335 -5.43 14.21 12.05
CA HIS A 335 -4.69 15.29 11.40
C HIS A 335 -3.29 15.54 11.98
N HIS A 336 -3.08 15.34 13.29
CA HIS A 336 -1.79 15.54 13.95
C HIS A 336 -0.66 14.66 13.35
N LEU A 337 -0.99 13.44 12.92
CA LEU A 337 -0.02 12.54 12.29
C LEU A 337 0.43 13.04 10.91
N VAL A 338 -0.41 13.79 10.19
CA VAL A 338 -0.02 14.37 8.89
C VAL A 338 0.61 15.74 9.02
N SER A 339 0.14 16.58 9.94
CA SER A 339 0.69 17.93 10.15
C SER A 339 1.98 17.94 10.97
N GLY A 340 2.29 16.87 11.72
CA GLY A 340 3.42 16.84 12.65
C GLY A 340 3.25 17.75 13.87
N VAL A 341 2.06 18.33 14.07
CA VAL A 341 1.69 19.10 15.25
C VAL A 341 1.29 18.12 16.35
N GLU A 342 1.52 18.46 17.63
CA GLU A 342 1.02 17.64 18.74
C GLU A 342 -0.50 17.46 18.68
N ASP A 343 -0.97 16.29 19.10
CA ASP A 343 -2.40 16.02 19.21
C ASP A 343 -3.00 16.87 20.33
N SER A 344 -3.72 17.92 19.96
CA SER A 344 -4.37 18.85 20.89
C SER A 344 -5.70 18.33 21.44
N ARG A 345 -6.16 17.15 21.00
CA ARG A 345 -7.40 16.54 21.51
C ARG A 345 -7.19 16.09 22.96
N PRO A 346 -8.19 16.29 23.84
CA PRO A 346 -8.14 15.73 25.18
C PRO A 346 -8.09 14.20 25.07
N ARG A 347 -7.09 13.58 25.69
CA ARG A 347 -7.04 12.12 25.79
C ARG A 347 -8.28 11.64 26.54
N ALA A 348 -8.88 10.56 26.03
CA ALA A 348 -9.99 9.92 26.72
C ALA A 348 -9.58 9.58 28.16
N THR A 349 -10.42 9.93 29.12
CA THR A 349 -10.20 9.53 30.52
C THR A 349 -10.31 8.00 30.63
N LYS A 350 -9.62 7.38 31.59
CA LYS A 350 -9.75 5.92 31.85
C LYS A 350 -11.22 5.49 31.96
N LYS A 351 -12.05 6.33 32.57
CA LYS A 351 -13.50 6.09 32.70
C LYS A 351 -14.22 6.07 31.35
N GLN A 352 -13.86 6.94 30.41
CA GLN A 352 -14.42 6.93 29.04
C GLN A 352 -13.91 5.75 28.22
N GLN A 353 -12.69 5.29 28.45
CA GLN A 353 -12.17 4.05 27.85
C GLN A 353 -12.95 2.83 28.37
N GLU A 354 -13.09 2.72 29.70
CA GLU A 354 -13.83 1.63 30.36
C GLU A 354 -15.35 1.65 30.06
N GLU A 355 -15.97 2.83 29.96
CA GLU A 355 -17.38 2.98 29.57
C GLU A 355 -17.61 2.69 28.08
N GLY A 356 -16.65 3.03 27.22
CA GLY A 356 -16.61 2.60 25.82
C GLY A 356 -16.55 1.07 25.70
N GLU A 357 -15.60 0.44 26.41
CA GLU A 357 -15.43 -1.02 26.47
C GLU A 357 -16.66 -1.74 27.06
N ARG A 358 -17.31 -1.16 28.09
CA ARG A 358 -18.57 -1.70 28.64
C ARG A 358 -19.75 -1.55 27.68
N SER A 359 -19.83 -0.45 26.97
CA SER A 359 -20.90 -0.22 25.99
C SER A 359 -20.75 -1.16 24.78
N GLN A 360 -19.52 -1.51 24.40
CA GLN A 360 -19.21 -2.49 23.35
C GLN A 360 -19.65 -3.92 23.72
N ASN A 361 -19.49 -4.32 24.99
CA ASN A 361 -19.96 -5.61 25.49
C ASN A 361 -21.49 -5.69 25.69
N SER A 362 -22.24 -4.61 25.42
CA SER A 362 -23.68 -4.52 25.66
C SER A 362 -24.54 -4.53 24.39
N VAL A 363 -23.94 -4.59 23.19
CA VAL A 363 -24.71 -4.82 21.96
C VAL A 363 -25.22 -6.26 21.99
N PRO A 364 -26.54 -6.51 22.02
CA PRO A 364 -27.06 -7.86 22.02
C PRO A 364 -26.66 -8.53 20.71
N ARG A 365 -25.91 -9.65 20.79
CA ARG A 365 -25.83 -10.59 19.67
C ARG A 365 -27.25 -11.07 19.39
N THR A 366 -27.88 -10.52 18.35
CA THR A 366 -29.15 -11.01 17.84
C THR A 366 -28.93 -12.47 17.46
N MET A 367 -29.42 -13.39 18.30
CA MET A 367 -29.38 -14.81 17.98
C MET A 367 -30.19 -15.01 16.70
N SER A 368 -29.50 -15.44 15.64
CA SER A 368 -30.15 -15.99 14.46
C SER A 368 -31.02 -17.15 14.92
N HIS A 369 -32.34 -17.01 14.77
CA HIS A 369 -33.29 -18.08 15.03
C HIS A 369 -32.94 -19.31 14.17
N PRO A 370 -32.97 -20.53 14.75
CA PRO A 370 -32.88 -21.75 13.96
C PRO A 370 -34.17 -21.91 13.15
N THR A 371 -34.02 -22.14 11.85
CA THR A 371 -35.09 -22.55 10.95
C THR A 371 -35.68 -23.87 11.44
N ALA A 372 -36.94 -23.82 11.88
CA ALA A 372 -37.70 -24.99 12.25
C ALA A 372 -37.90 -25.89 11.01
N ALA A 373 -37.30 -27.08 11.06
CA ALA A 373 -37.63 -28.18 10.18
C ALA A 373 -39.09 -28.61 10.44
N LYS A 374 -39.97 -28.44 9.45
CA LYS A 374 -41.26 -29.13 9.42
C LYS A 374 -41.11 -30.45 8.68
N LEU A 375 -41.05 -31.52 9.47
CA LEU A 375 -41.55 -32.84 9.08
C LEU A 375 -43.04 -32.71 8.71
N ALA A 376 -43.42 -33.21 7.53
CA ALA A 376 -44.78 -33.65 7.28
C ALA A 376 -44.73 -34.90 6.40
N ASP A 377 -45.05 -36.00 7.06
CA ASP A 377 -45.23 -37.33 6.51
C ASP A 377 -46.51 -37.41 5.65
N GLY A 378 -46.42 -38.15 4.55
CA GLY A 378 -47.33 -39.26 4.27
C GLY A 378 -48.80 -39.01 3.88
N LYS A 379 -49.02 -39.25 2.57
CA LYS A 379 -50.12 -40.01 1.92
C LYS A 379 -51.34 -39.28 1.35
N ALA A 380 -51.47 -39.53 0.02
CA ALA A 380 -52.69 -39.91 -0.71
C ALA A 380 -53.74 -38.81 -0.93
N LEU A 381 -54.48 -38.69 -2.04
CA LEU A 381 -54.55 -39.31 -3.37
C LEU A 381 -55.57 -38.43 -4.14
N LEU A 382 -55.55 -38.50 -5.48
CA LEU A 382 -56.69 -38.28 -6.40
C LEU A 382 -57.12 -36.85 -6.82
N VAL A 383 -57.10 -36.67 -8.16
CA VAL A 383 -58.06 -35.93 -9.03
C VAL A 383 -57.77 -34.42 -9.16
N SER A 384 -57.68 -33.77 -10.34
CA SER A 384 -58.06 -34.11 -11.70
C SER A 384 -57.21 -33.31 -12.69
N PHE A 385 -56.86 -33.95 -13.81
CA PHE A 385 -56.66 -33.28 -15.09
C PHE A 385 -57.87 -32.41 -15.42
N ILE A 386 -57.64 -31.17 -15.88
CA ILE A 386 -58.46 -30.29 -16.74
C ILE A 386 -58.04 -28.86 -16.39
N SER A 387 -57.22 -28.24 -17.26
CA SER A 387 -57.11 -26.79 -17.50
C SER A 387 -55.92 -26.44 -18.42
N LEU A 388 -55.05 -27.40 -18.76
CA LEU A 388 -53.96 -27.21 -19.72
C LEU A 388 -54.44 -27.27 -21.18
N LEU A 389 -55.43 -26.44 -21.53
CA LEU A 389 -55.90 -26.26 -22.92
C LEU A 389 -56.58 -24.92 -23.20
N LEU A 390 -56.48 -23.95 -22.29
CA LEU A 390 -56.90 -22.56 -22.55
C LEU A 390 -55.77 -21.64 -22.07
N MET A 391 -55.42 -20.65 -22.89
CA MET A 391 -54.43 -19.58 -22.66
C MET A 391 -53.00 -19.80 -23.21
N LEU A 392 -52.88 -20.19 -24.48
CA LEU A 392 -51.91 -19.57 -25.38
C LEU A 392 -52.68 -19.03 -26.60
N ALA A 393 -53.09 -17.77 -26.45
CA ALA A 393 -53.30 -16.83 -27.53
C ALA A 393 -52.05 -15.94 -27.60
#